data_AF-A0A0L0ULA6-F1
#
_entry.id   AF-A0A0L0ULA6-F1
#
_cell.length_a   1.000
_cell.length_b   1.000
_cell.length_c   1.000
_cell.angle_alpha   90.00
_cell.angle_beta   90.00
_cell.angle_gamma   90.00
#
_symmetry.space_group_name_H-M   'P 1'
#
loop_
_entity.id
_entity.type
_entity.pdbx_description
1 polymer ?
#
loop_
_entity_poly.entity_id
_entity_poly.type
_entity_poly.pdbx_seq_one_letter_code
_entity_poly.pdbx_strand_id
1 'polypeptide(L)'
;MKRTYMTILLSVSLGIALLNPLNAGAITREEMRTLDAAYPPGSFVNCEGELAGNGKNLLPMTTKIRGHIISRAENLSHADVRMMFIPHGSSTATITLSYRQKVIMEESGQRVYIDPDSLKVSMP
;
A
#
# COMPACT_ATOMS: atom_id res chain seq x y z
N MET A 1 39.57 15.21 27.33
CA MET A 1 39.58 16.24 26.24
C MET A 1 39.91 15.51 24.96
N LYS A 2 39.16 15.53 23.86
CA LYS A 2 38.26 16.54 23.28
C LYS A 2 36.95 15.91 22.80
N ARG A 3 35.92 16.72 22.90
CA ARG A 3 34.51 16.52 22.53
C ARG A 3 34.34 17.04 21.11
N THR A 4 33.75 16.27 20.20
CA THR A 4 33.25 16.78 18.92
C THR A 4 31.82 16.30 18.75
N TYR A 5 30.90 17.22 19.01
CA TYR A 5 29.48 17.12 18.67
C TYR A 5 29.35 17.13 17.15
N MET A 6 28.64 16.16 16.59
CA MET A 6 28.12 16.27 15.24
C MET A 6 26.60 16.22 15.34
N THR A 7 26.03 17.42 15.40
CA THR A 7 24.59 17.68 15.34
C THR A 7 24.08 17.25 13.98
N ILE A 8 23.46 16.06 13.90
CA ILE A 8 22.72 15.65 12.71
C ILE A 8 21.32 16.24 12.87
N LEU A 9 21.10 17.36 12.16
CA LEU A 9 19.79 17.95 11.94
C LEU A 9 18.87 16.90 11.32
N LEU A 10 17.88 16.44 12.09
CA LEU A 10 16.68 15.78 11.57
C LEU A 10 16.02 16.73 10.57
N SER A 11 16.20 16.46 9.28
CA SER A 11 15.31 16.98 8.25
C SER A 11 14.33 15.88 7.87
N VAL A 12 13.07 16.22 8.06
CA VAL A 12 11.86 15.44 7.81
C VAL A 12 11.82 15.06 6.33
N SER A 13 12.14 13.81 6.00
CA SER A 13 11.99 13.23 4.65
C SER A 13 11.92 11.70 4.74
N LEU A 14 11.02 11.17 5.57
CA LEU A 14 10.72 9.73 5.58
C LEU A 14 9.58 9.46 4.60
N GLY A 15 9.93 9.12 3.37
CA GLY A 15 8.95 8.82 2.34
C GLY A 15 9.61 8.34 1.06
N ILE A 16 10.26 7.17 1.12
CA ILE A 16 10.44 6.18 0.04
C ILE A 16 11.17 4.99 0.68
N ALA A 17 10.50 3.85 0.84
CA ALA A 17 11.16 2.55 1.03
C ALA A 17 10.18 1.39 0.81
N LEU A 18 9.70 1.20 -0.41
CA LEU A 18 9.24 -0.11 -0.86
C LEU A 18 9.76 -0.27 -2.29
N LEU A 19 10.85 -1.03 -2.44
CA LEU A 19 11.44 -1.65 -3.65
C LEU A 19 13.00 -1.65 -3.63
N ASN A 20 13.60 -2.15 -2.55
CA ASN A 20 14.97 -2.67 -2.59
C ASN A 20 15.03 -3.98 -1.77
N PRO A 21 15.61 -5.08 -2.28
CA PRO A 21 15.65 -6.38 -1.61
C PRO A 21 16.83 -6.48 -0.62
N LEU A 22 17.05 -5.43 0.18
CA LEU A 22 18.10 -5.41 1.21
C LEU A 22 17.44 -5.07 2.56
N ASN A 23 17.13 -6.11 3.34
CA ASN A 23 16.75 -6.04 4.76
C ASN A 23 15.56 -5.12 5.11
N ALA A 24 14.48 -5.16 4.34
CA ALA A 24 13.17 -4.84 4.92
C ALA A 24 12.75 -6.06 5.75
N GLY A 25 13.02 -6.04 7.06
CA GLY A 25 12.34 -6.96 7.97
C GLY A 25 10.83 -6.84 7.75
N ALA A 26 10.09 -7.94 7.82
CA ALA A 26 8.63 -7.88 7.74
C ALA A 26 8.14 -6.82 8.76
N ILE A 27 7.26 -5.93 8.31
CA ILE A 27 6.66 -4.90 9.17
C ILE A 27 6.08 -5.57 10.43
N THR A 28 6.49 -5.09 11.60
CA THR A 28 6.03 -5.61 12.87
C THR A 28 4.56 -5.23 13.11
N ARG A 29 3.91 -5.92 14.04
CA ARG A 29 2.51 -5.65 14.39
C ARG A 29 2.34 -4.24 14.97
N GLU A 30 3.31 -3.78 15.76
CA GLU A 30 3.34 -2.47 16.39
C GLU A 30 3.53 -1.36 15.37
N GLU A 31 4.41 -1.57 14.39
CA GLU A 31 4.58 -0.66 13.25
C GLU A 31 3.30 -0.59 12.41
N MET A 32 2.64 -1.73 12.18
CA MET A 32 1.36 -1.76 11.47
C MET A 32 0.27 -1.00 12.22
N ARG A 33 0.19 -1.14 13.56
CA ARG A 33 -0.75 -0.37 14.39
C ARG A 33 -0.48 1.13 14.33
N THR A 34 0.79 1.50 14.34
CA THR A 34 1.21 2.90 14.23
C THR A 34 0.81 3.47 12.87
N LEU A 35 1.02 2.70 11.79
CA LEU A 35 0.58 3.05 10.46
C LEU A 35 -0.95 3.18 10.39
N ASP A 36 -1.68 2.22 10.96
CA ASP A 36 -3.15 2.23 10.98
C ASP A 36 -3.72 3.42 11.76
N ALA A 37 -3.08 3.84 12.85
CA ALA A 37 -3.46 5.03 13.61
C ALA A 37 -3.25 6.33 12.83
N ALA A 38 -2.27 6.37 11.91
CA ALA A 38 -2.03 7.52 11.05
C ALA A 38 -3.13 7.71 9.97
N TYR A 39 -3.91 6.66 9.68
CA TYR A 39 -5.01 6.70 8.71
C TYR A 39 -6.34 6.30 9.37
N PRO A 40 -6.98 7.21 10.13
CA PRO A 40 -8.29 6.96 10.74
C PRO A 40 -9.41 6.81 9.69
N PRO A 41 -10.61 6.36 10.09
CA PRO A 41 -11.78 6.33 9.20
C PRO A 41 -12.02 7.66 8.47
N GLY A 42 -12.36 7.58 7.19
CA GLY A 42 -12.45 8.71 6.25
C GLY A 42 -11.13 9.02 5.51
N SER A 43 -10.01 8.43 5.93
CA SER A 43 -8.71 8.62 5.26
C SER A 43 -8.61 7.85 3.95
N PHE A 44 -7.71 8.32 3.09
CA PHE A 44 -7.29 7.60 1.88
C PHE A 44 -5.83 7.14 2.02
N VAL A 45 -5.59 5.86 1.74
CA VAL A 45 -4.27 5.27 1.60
C VAL A 45 -4.00 5.06 0.12
N ASN A 46 -2.88 5.58 -0.37
CA ASN A 46 -2.45 5.37 -1.76
C ASN A 46 -1.17 4.53 -1.75
N CYS A 47 -1.18 3.43 -2.48
CA CYS A 47 -0.03 2.57 -2.69
C CYS A 47 0.29 2.52 -4.18
N GLU A 48 1.57 2.44 -4.51
CA GLU A 48 2.06 2.26 -5.86
C GLU A 48 3.06 1.12 -5.87
N GLY A 49 3.02 0.29 -6.90
CA GLY A 49 3.93 -0.83 -7.05
C GLY A 49 4.17 -1.14 -8.51
N GLU A 50 5.38 -1.55 -8.84
CA GLU A 50 5.78 -1.94 -10.18
C GLU A 50 5.62 -3.45 -10.36
N LEU A 51 4.91 -3.84 -11.41
CA LEU A 51 4.80 -5.23 -11.85
C LEU A 51 5.78 -5.45 -13.01
N ALA A 52 6.72 -6.35 -12.81
CA ALA A 52 7.66 -6.73 -13.85
C ALA A 52 6.94 -7.36 -15.03
N GLY A 53 7.35 -6.98 -16.24
CA GLY A 53 6.97 -7.69 -17.45
C GLY A 53 7.66 -9.05 -17.55
N ASN A 54 7.24 -9.88 -18.50
CA ASN A 54 7.87 -11.18 -18.75
C ASN A 54 8.93 -11.15 -19.87
N GLY A 55 9.30 -9.96 -20.34
CA GLY A 55 10.25 -9.77 -21.45
C GLY A 55 9.73 -10.26 -22.81
N LYS A 56 8.43 -10.60 -22.91
CA LYS A 56 7.74 -11.05 -24.13
C LYS A 56 6.51 -10.18 -24.36
N ASN A 57 5.33 -10.73 -24.08
CA ASN A 57 4.04 -10.10 -24.40
C ASN A 57 3.41 -9.38 -23.20
N LEU A 58 3.92 -9.60 -21.98
CA LEU A 58 3.49 -8.87 -20.80
C LEU A 58 4.46 -7.72 -20.58
N LEU A 59 4.01 -6.52 -20.94
CA LEU A 59 4.74 -5.29 -20.64
C LEU A 59 4.74 -5.04 -19.13
N PRO A 60 5.82 -4.44 -18.58
CA PRO A 60 5.81 -3.93 -17.21
C PRO A 60 4.62 -2.98 -16.99
N MET A 61 4.06 -3.01 -15.79
CA MET A 61 2.91 -2.18 -15.43
C MET A 61 3.11 -1.53 -14.07
N THR A 62 2.73 -0.27 -13.96
CA THR A 62 2.54 0.37 -12.67
C THR A 62 1.14 0.02 -12.16
N THR A 63 1.08 -0.48 -10.94
CA THR A 63 -0.15 -0.69 -10.19
C THR A 63 -0.34 0.45 -9.21
N LYS A 64 -1.47 1.15 -9.32
CA LYS A 64 -1.88 2.17 -8.33
C LYS A 64 -3.08 1.67 -7.56
N ILE A 65 -3.00 1.67 -6.23
CA ILE A 65 -4.05 1.24 -5.32
C ILE A 65 -4.46 2.46 -4.48
N ARG A 66 -5.75 2.72 -4.41
CA ARG A 66 -6.34 3.71 -3.52
C ARG A 66 -7.37 3.04 -2.63
N GLY A 67 -7.11 2.99 -1.33
CA GLY A 67 -8.03 2.50 -0.31
C GLY A 67 -8.67 3.66 0.45
N HIS A 68 -9.99 3.69 0.55
CA HIS A 68 -10.75 4.58 1.41
C HIS A 68 -11.13 3.82 2.68
N ILE A 69 -10.64 4.26 3.84
CA ILE A 69 -10.91 3.58 5.12
C ILE A 69 -12.32 3.96 5.57
N ILE A 70 -13.25 3.00 5.55
CA ILE A 70 -14.65 3.22 5.93
C ILE A 70 -14.81 3.16 7.45
N SER A 71 -14.22 2.14 8.07
CA SER A 71 -14.28 1.94 9.50
C SER A 71 -13.07 1.15 9.99
N ARG A 72 -12.75 1.34 11.28
CA ARG A 72 -11.68 0.62 11.97
C ARG A 72 -12.07 0.47 13.43
N ALA A 73 -11.98 -0.75 13.93
CA ALA A 73 -12.22 -1.09 15.33
C ALA A 73 -11.25 -2.19 15.74
N GLU A 74 -10.44 -1.94 16.77
CA GLU A 74 -9.44 -2.87 17.29
C GLU A 74 -8.52 -3.45 16.19
N ASN A 75 -8.70 -4.72 15.83
CA ASN A 75 -7.94 -5.43 14.82
C ASN A 75 -8.67 -5.55 13.47
N LEU A 76 -9.84 -4.95 13.32
CA LEU A 76 -10.68 -5.05 12.15
C LEU A 76 -10.76 -3.71 11.41
N SER A 77 -10.55 -3.74 10.10
CA SER A 77 -10.69 -2.57 9.22
C SER A 77 -11.54 -2.90 8.01
N HIS A 78 -12.38 -1.95 7.59
CA HIS A 78 -13.13 -2.01 6.33
C HIS A 78 -12.69 -0.89 5.41
N ALA A 79 -12.47 -1.21 4.15
CA ALA A 79 -12.07 -0.23 3.15
C ALA A 79 -12.75 -0.50 1.80
N ASP A 80 -13.06 0.58 1.09
CA ASP A 80 -13.38 0.52 -0.33
C ASP A 80 -12.09 0.76 -1.12
N VAL A 81 -11.73 -0.15 -2.01
CA VAL A 81 -10.47 -0.14 -2.75
C VAL A 81 -10.72 0.03 -4.23
N ARG A 82 -9.90 0.87 -4.86
CA ARG A 82 -9.76 0.98 -6.30
C ARG A 82 -8.32 0.68 -6.70
N MET A 83 -8.14 -0.22 -7.65
CA MET A 83 -6.84 -0.62 -8.18
C MET A 83 -6.80 -0.39 -9.67
N MET A 84 -5.72 0.19 -10.17
CA MET A 84 -5.50 0.51 -11.57
C MET A 84 -4.21 -0.13 -12.05
N PHE A 85 -4.27 -0.78 -13.21
CA PHE A 85 -3.11 -1.35 -13.90
C PHE A 85 -2.80 -0.49 -15.12
N ILE A 86 -1.61 0.12 -15.11
CA ILE A 86 -1.19 1.10 -16.11
C ILE A 86 0.07 0.55 -16.79
N PRO A 87 0.03 0.16 -18.07
CA PRO A 87 1.23 -0.26 -18.78
C PRO A 87 2.29 0.83 -18.80
N HIS A 88 3.56 0.45 -18.68
CA HIS A 88 4.67 1.39 -18.75
C HIS A 88 4.65 2.15 -20.10
N GLY A 89 4.80 3.49 -20.04
CA GLY A 89 4.67 4.37 -21.19
C GLY A 89 3.23 4.79 -21.53
N SER A 90 2.22 4.29 -20.80
CA SER A 90 0.83 4.75 -20.88
C SER A 90 0.48 5.68 -19.72
N SER A 91 -0.43 6.61 -19.96
CA SER A 91 -1.11 7.39 -18.90
C SER A 91 -2.50 6.83 -18.56
N THR A 92 -2.96 5.82 -19.31
CA THR A 92 -4.29 5.23 -19.19
C THR A 92 -4.22 3.83 -18.61
N ALA A 93 -5.12 3.53 -17.68
CA ALA A 93 -5.25 2.19 -17.12
C ALA A 93 -5.93 1.26 -18.13
N THR A 94 -5.39 0.06 -18.31
CA THR A 94 -6.00 -0.99 -19.13
C THR A 94 -7.00 -1.82 -18.34
N ILE A 95 -6.83 -1.90 -17.03
CA ILE A 95 -7.73 -2.60 -16.11
C ILE A 95 -7.91 -1.73 -14.86
N THR A 96 -9.17 -1.56 -14.44
CA THR A 96 -9.49 -1.03 -13.12
C THR A 96 -10.34 -2.05 -12.36
N LEU A 97 -9.93 -2.34 -11.12
CA LEU A 97 -10.70 -3.12 -10.16
C LEU A 97 -11.26 -2.19 -9.09
N SER A 98 -12.48 -2.42 -8.65
CA SER A 98 -13.06 -1.78 -7.47
C SER A 98 -13.74 -2.83 -6.60
N TYR A 99 -13.46 -2.83 -5.31
CA TYR A 99 -14.02 -3.81 -4.38
C TYR A 99 -14.01 -3.28 -2.96
N ARG A 100 -14.85 -3.85 -2.11
CA ARG A 100 -14.82 -3.69 -0.67
C ARG A 100 -13.96 -4.79 -0.07
N GLN A 101 -13.14 -4.43 0.92
CA GLN A 101 -12.33 -5.37 1.67
C GLN A 101 -12.53 -5.23 3.17
N LYS A 102 -12.25 -6.33 3.85
CA LYS A 102 -12.13 -6.45 5.29
C LYS A 102 -10.71 -6.93 5.61
N VAL A 103 -9.98 -6.18 6.44
CA VAL A 103 -8.63 -6.52 6.87
C VAL A 103 -8.66 -6.85 8.37
N ILE A 104 -8.12 -8.02 8.73
CA ILE A 104 -7.99 -8.48 10.10
C ILE A 104 -6.49 -8.50 10.44
N MET A 105 -6.10 -7.78 11.48
CA MET A 105 -4.73 -7.80 12.01
C MET A 105 -4.58 -8.99 12.96
N GLU A 106 -3.65 -9.88 12.61
CA GLU A 106 -3.28 -11.08 13.34
C GLU A 106 -1.90 -10.88 14.01
N GLU A 107 -1.43 -11.88 14.73
CA GLU A 107 -0.09 -11.81 15.35
C GLU A 107 1.04 -11.85 14.32
N SER A 108 0.86 -12.61 13.24
CA SER A 108 1.86 -12.81 12.18
C SER A 108 1.72 -11.84 11.01
N GLY A 109 0.77 -10.90 11.04
CA GLY A 109 0.56 -9.93 9.95
C GLY A 109 -0.90 -9.53 9.77
N GLN A 110 -1.34 -9.45 8.50
CA GLN A 110 -2.71 -9.09 8.14
C GLN A 110 -3.33 -10.12 7.23
N ARG A 111 -4.61 -10.41 7.48
CA ARG A 111 -5.45 -11.22 6.59
C ARG A 111 -6.47 -10.32 5.89
N VAL A 112 -6.47 -10.36 4.57
CA VAL A 112 -7.35 -9.54 3.72
C VAL A 112 -8.45 -10.43 3.13
N TYR A 113 -9.70 -9.98 3.25
CA TYR A 113 -10.86 -10.59 2.63
C TYR A 113 -11.49 -9.59 1.67
N ILE A 114 -11.65 -9.98 0.42
CA ILE A 114 -12.40 -9.22 -0.57
C ILE A 114 -13.84 -9.70 -0.53
N ASP A 115 -14.79 -8.77 -0.46
CA ASP A 115 -16.21 -9.07 -0.63
C ASP A 115 -16.48 -9.34 -2.12
N PRO A 116 -16.76 -10.58 -2.52
CA PRO A 116 -16.89 -10.95 -3.93
C PRO A 116 -18.05 -10.22 -4.62
N ASP A 117 -19.15 -9.96 -3.91
CA ASP A 117 -20.34 -9.30 -4.48
C ASP A 117 -20.10 -7.82 -4.76
N SER A 118 -19.08 -7.24 -4.13
CA SER A 118 -18.66 -5.86 -4.35
C SER A 118 -17.68 -5.68 -5.52
N LEU A 119 -17.10 -6.77 -6.03
CA LEU A 119 -16.04 -6.72 -7.04
C LEU A 119 -16.59 -6.25 -8.39
N LYS A 120 -15.99 -5.18 -8.90
CA LYS A 120 -16.26 -4.63 -10.22
C LYS A 120 -14.95 -4.55 -11.00
N VAL A 121 -15.01 -5.00 -12.25
CA VAL A 121 -13.90 -4.92 -13.21
C VAL A 121 -14.34 -4.04 -14.37
N SER A 122 -13.49 -3.11 -14.78
CA SER A 122 -13.69 -2.33 -15.99
C SER A 122 -12.42 -2.33 -16.84
N MET A 123 -12.61 -2.52 -18.13
CA MET A 123 -11.59 -2.39 -19.17
C MET A 123 -12.09 -1.31 -20.15
N PRO A 124 -11.21 -0.40 -20.63
CA PRO A 124 -11.57 0.60 -21.63
C PRO A 124 -12.03 -0.02 -22.96
#